data_AF-A0A495JTF0-F1
#
_entry.id   AF-A0A495JTF0-F1
#
_cell.length_a   1.000
_cell.length_b   1.000
_cell.length_c   1.000
_cell.angle_alpha   90.00
_cell.angle_beta   90.00
_cell.angle_gamma   90.00
#
_symmetry.space_group_name_H-M   'P 1'
#
loop_
_entity.id
_entity.type
_entity.pdbx_description
1 polymer ?
#
loop_
_entity_poly.entity_id
_entity_poly.type
_entity_poly.pdbx_seq_one_letter_code
_entity_poly.pdbx_strand_id
1 'polypeptide(L)'
;MNEQVEAVARLWEAHLRAKFPARLRSAELDEMDMVMLDADIAGCVSTWLRSRGNLDDQRRSVLTLCVADLARVLPTLVGHHERMYYGRLHAMAVATLNMPQ
;
A
#
# COMPACT_ATOMS: atom_id res chain seq x y z
N MET A 1 22.63 4.20 -1.18
CA MET A 1 21.25 3.89 -0.77
C MET A 1 20.46 3.67 -2.06
N ASN A 2 19.56 2.70 -2.14
CA ASN A 2 18.82 2.46 -3.39
C ASN A 2 17.78 3.58 -3.59
N GLU A 3 17.80 4.26 -4.74
CA GLU A 3 16.89 5.37 -5.09
C GLU A 3 15.41 4.98 -4.97
N GLN A 4 15.07 3.73 -5.29
CA GLN A 4 13.72 3.20 -5.15
C GLN A 4 13.31 3.04 -3.69
N VAL A 5 14.23 2.60 -2.83
CA VAL A 5 14.01 2.54 -1.37
C VAL A 5 13.77 3.94 -0.81
N GLU A 6 14.53 4.94 -1.26
CA GLU A 6 14.31 6.33 -0.83
C GLU A 6 12.99 6.90 -1.35
N ALA A 7 12.60 6.58 -2.58
CA ALA A 7 11.33 7.03 -3.15
C ALA A 7 10.14 6.44 -2.37
N VAL A 8 10.16 5.14 -2.06
CA VAL A 8 9.14 4.49 -1.23
C VAL A 8 9.17 5.03 0.19
N ALA A 9 10.34 5.29 0.77
CA ALA A 9 10.45 5.89 2.11
C ALA A 9 9.77 7.26 2.19
N ARG A 10 9.93 8.12 1.18
CA ARG A 10 9.24 9.43 1.11
C ARG A 10 7.72 9.28 1.01
N LEU A 11 7.24 8.34 0.19
CA LEU A 11 5.81 8.04 0.10
C LEU A 11 5.26 7.48 1.43
N TRP A 12 6.04 6.65 2.10
CA TRP A 12 5.71 6.03 3.38
C TRP A 12 5.59 7.09 4.49
N GLU A 13 6.54 8.02 4.58
CA GLU A 13 6.46 9.14 5.50
C GLU A 13 5.23 10.02 5.27
N ALA A 14 4.90 10.30 4.01
CA ALA A 14 3.69 11.03 3.65
C ALA A 14 2.41 10.25 4.04
N HIS A 15 2.43 8.92 3.88
CA HIS A 15 1.33 8.05 4.28
C HIS A 15 1.09 8.05 5.79
N LEU A 16 2.15 7.91 6.59
CA LEU A 16 2.07 7.92 8.05
C LEU A 16 1.52 9.25 8.62
N ARG A 17 1.73 10.37 7.93
CA ARG A 17 1.18 11.67 8.32
C ARG A 17 -0.28 11.85 7.91
N ALA A 18 -0.77 11.07 6.95
CA ALA A 18 -2.14 11.18 6.47
C ALA A 18 -3.10 10.47 7.44
N LYS A 19 -4.21 11.11 7.77
CA LYS A 19 -5.27 10.46 8.55
C LYS A 19 -5.95 9.39 7.69
N PHE A 20 -6.11 8.20 8.25
CA PHE A 20 -6.91 7.15 7.61
C PHE A 20 -8.34 7.68 7.30
N PRO A 21 -8.90 7.45 6.10
CA PRO A 21 -10.22 7.94 5.73
C PRO A 21 -11.32 7.35 6.63
N ALA A 22 -11.99 8.19 7.44
CA ALA A 22 -12.92 7.72 8.46
C ALA A 22 -14.06 6.85 7.92
N ARG A 23 -14.54 7.14 6.70
CA ARG A 23 -15.61 6.39 6.03
C ARG A 23 -15.23 4.94 5.71
N LEU A 24 -13.93 4.65 5.59
CA LEU A 24 -13.42 3.35 5.20
C LEU A 24 -13.07 2.44 6.39
N ARG A 25 -13.27 2.91 7.63
CA ARG A 25 -12.94 2.13 8.85
C ARG A 25 -13.82 0.91 9.09
N SER A 26 -14.96 0.86 8.41
CA SER A 26 -15.93 -0.23 8.50
C SER A 26 -16.55 -0.49 7.13
N ALA A 27 -15.85 -0.08 6.06
CA ALA A 27 -16.33 -0.26 4.70
C ALA A 27 -15.72 -1.54 4.13
N GLU A 28 -16.59 -2.33 3.50
CA GLU A 28 -16.20 -3.35 2.55
C GLU A 28 -16.48 -2.80 1.15
N LEU A 29 -15.46 -2.75 0.30
CA LEU A 29 -15.59 -2.33 -1.09
C LEU A 29 -15.15 -3.49 -1.97
N ASP A 30 -16.02 -3.92 -2.87
CA ASP A 30 -15.72 -5.04 -3.76
C ASP A 30 -15.31 -6.32 -2.99
N GLU A 31 -16.02 -6.57 -1.88
CA GLU A 31 -15.80 -7.67 -0.92
C GLU A 31 -14.48 -7.57 -0.11
N MET A 32 -13.81 -6.40 -0.14
CA MET A 32 -12.53 -6.19 0.54
C MET A 32 -12.69 -5.28 1.77
N ASP A 33 -12.23 -5.77 2.92
CA ASP A 33 -12.06 -4.94 4.11
C ASP A 33 -10.92 -3.93 3.88
N MET A 34 -11.28 -2.65 3.85
CA MET A 34 -10.37 -1.57 3.54
C MET A 34 -9.29 -1.37 4.62
N VAL A 35 -9.59 -1.71 5.88
CA VAL A 35 -8.63 -1.65 6.99
C VAL A 35 -7.62 -2.78 6.88
N MET A 36 -8.08 -4.00 6.59
CA MET A 36 -7.19 -5.14 6.37
C MET A 36 -6.27 -4.90 5.16
N LEU A 37 -6.82 -4.37 4.07
CA LEU A 37 -6.03 -4.03 2.88
C LEU A 37 -4.94 -2.98 3.16
N ASP A 38 -5.25 -1.93 3.94
CA ASP A 38 -4.22 -0.96 4.39
C ASP A 38 -3.16 -1.64 5.26
N ALA A 39 -3.58 -2.44 6.24
CA ALA A 39 -2.68 -3.09 7.19
C ALA A 39 -1.72 -4.08 6.51
N ASP A 40 -2.21 -4.90 5.57
CA ASP A 40 -1.39 -5.88 4.85
C ASP A 40 -0.32 -5.19 3.99
N ILE A 41 -0.70 -4.14 3.27
CA ILE A 41 0.24 -3.35 2.45
C ILE A 41 1.24 -2.63 3.34
N ALA A 42 0.78 -1.95 4.40
CA ALA A 42 1.62 -1.24 5.34
C ALA A 42 2.64 -2.18 6.03
N GLY A 43 2.21 -3.39 6.38
CA GLY A 43 3.08 -4.44 6.94
C GLY A 43 4.17 -4.87 5.96
N CYS A 44 3.81 -5.08 4.69
CA CYS A 44 4.77 -5.47 3.65
C CYS A 44 5.77 -4.34 3.33
N VAL A 45 5.28 -3.11 3.10
CA VAL A 45 6.10 -1.94 2.77
C VAL A 45 7.05 -1.61 3.92
N SER A 46 6.57 -1.60 5.16
CA SER A 46 7.42 -1.35 6.33
C SER A 46 8.49 -2.42 6.51
N THR A 47 8.19 -3.68 6.26
CA THR A 47 9.17 -4.78 6.29
C THR A 47 10.24 -4.58 5.22
N TRP A 48 9.83 -4.32 3.98
CA TRP A 48 10.73 -4.09 2.85
C TRP A 48 11.68 -2.90 3.11
N LEU A 49 11.16 -1.80 3.66
CA LEU A 49 11.95 -0.63 4.04
C LEU A 49 13.00 -0.97 5.12
N ARG A 50 12.60 -1.70 6.18
CA ARG A 50 13.52 -2.12 7.26
C ARG A 50 14.61 -3.05 6.75
N SER A 51 14.27 -3.89 5.77
CA SER A 51 15.18 -4.82 5.12
C SER A 51 15.94 -4.22 3.93
N ARG A 52 15.89 -2.89 3.74
CA ARG A 52 16.61 -2.16 2.68
C ARG A 52 16.32 -2.65 1.26
N GLY A 53 15.09 -3.09 1.01
CA GLY A 53 14.63 -3.53 -0.30
C GLY A 53 14.38 -5.03 -0.44
N ASN A 54 14.58 -5.81 0.63
CA ASN A 54 14.30 -7.24 0.62
C ASN A 54 12.92 -7.57 1.24
N LEU A 55 12.14 -8.43 0.59
CA LEU A 55 10.85 -8.92 1.05
C LEU A 55 10.71 -10.40 0.64
N ASP A 56 10.42 -11.26 1.62
CA ASP A 56 10.24 -12.70 1.38
C ASP A 56 9.05 -13.03 0.46
N ASP A 57 9.06 -14.24 -0.08
CA ASP A 57 8.09 -14.71 -1.07
C ASP A 57 6.64 -14.70 -0.55
N GLN A 58 6.46 -14.98 0.75
CA GLN A 58 5.13 -14.95 1.36
C GLN A 58 4.57 -13.53 1.34
N ARG A 59 5.33 -12.55 1.84
CA ARG A 59 4.92 -11.14 1.85
C ARG A 59 4.81 -10.56 0.44
N ARG A 60 5.65 -11.00 -0.49
CA ARG A 60 5.53 -10.63 -1.91
C ARG A 60 4.24 -11.16 -2.54
N SER A 61 3.83 -12.37 -2.20
CA SER A 61 2.56 -12.96 -2.65
C SER A 61 1.36 -12.19 -2.10
N VAL A 62 1.37 -11.87 -0.80
CA VAL A 62 0.37 -11.02 -0.16
C VAL A 62 0.28 -9.66 -0.87
N LEU A 63 1.41 -8.98 -1.04
CA LEU A 63 1.45 -7.66 -1.66
C LEU A 63 0.98 -7.67 -3.12
N THR A 64 1.22 -8.76 -3.85
CA THR A 64 0.73 -8.94 -5.23
C THR A 64 -0.79 -9.03 -5.27
N LEU A 65 -1.41 -9.79 -4.35
CA LEU A 65 -2.87 -9.84 -4.21
C LEU A 65 -3.44 -8.47 -3.86
N CYS A 66 -2.85 -7.78 -2.88
CA CYS A 66 -3.29 -6.45 -2.48
C CYS A 66 -3.21 -5.42 -3.62
N VAL A 67 -2.23 -5.51 -4.52
CA VAL A 67 -2.15 -4.63 -5.70
C VAL A 67 -3.31 -4.88 -6.68
N ALA A 68 -3.66 -6.15 -6.91
CA ALA A 68 -4.80 -6.50 -7.75
C ALA A 68 -6.12 -5.99 -7.14
N ASP A 69 -6.25 -6.14 -5.82
CA ASP A 69 -7.40 -5.67 -5.05
C ASP A 69 -7.53 -4.15 -5.11
N LEU A 70 -6.44 -3.42 -4.91
CA LEU A 70 -6.43 -1.96 -5.05
C LEU A 70 -6.78 -1.49 -6.46
N ALA A 71 -6.34 -2.20 -7.50
CA ALA A 71 -6.69 -1.85 -8.88
C ALA A 71 -8.20 -1.94 -9.14
N ARG A 72 -8.91 -2.83 -8.43
CA ARG A 72 -10.37 -2.95 -8.49
C ARG A 72 -11.09 -1.89 -7.64
N VAL A 73 -10.58 -1.60 -6.44
CA VAL A 73 -11.24 -0.68 -5.51
C VAL A 73 -11.01 0.79 -5.86
N LEU A 74 -9.80 1.18 -6.30
CA LEU A 74 -9.43 2.58 -6.56
C LEU A 74 -10.43 3.35 -7.45
N PRO A 75 -10.94 2.78 -8.57
CA PRO A 75 -11.95 3.43 -9.41
C PRO A 75 -13.29 3.68 -8.71
N THR A 76 -13.62 2.92 -7.66
CA THR A 76 -14.89 3.03 -6.94
C THR A 76 -14.88 4.10 -5.84
N LEU A 77 -13.68 4.55 -5.43
CA LEU A 77 -13.53 5.57 -4.39
C LEU A 77 -13.99 6.94 -4.90
N VAL A 78 -15.00 7.51 -4.23
CA VAL A 78 -15.60 8.80 -4.61
C VAL A 78 -14.92 10.00 -3.94
N GLY A 79 -14.33 9.83 -2.75
CA GLY A 79 -13.67 10.91 -2.01
C GLY A 79 -12.26 11.21 -2.51
N HIS A 80 -11.94 12.50 -2.69
CA HIS A 80 -10.58 12.93 -3.04
C HIS A 80 -9.54 12.43 -2.02
N HIS A 81 -9.84 12.55 -0.72
CA HIS A 81 -8.96 12.07 0.36
C HIS A 81 -8.74 10.56 0.30
N GLU A 82 -9.80 9.78 0.07
CA GLU A 82 -9.75 8.31 -0.04
C GLU A 82 -8.87 7.88 -1.22
N ARG A 83 -9.10 8.47 -2.41
CA ARG A 83 -8.29 8.22 -3.62
C ARG A 83 -6.83 8.58 -3.41
N MET A 84 -6.54 9.72 -2.79
CA MET A 84 -5.16 10.12 -2.49
C MET A 84 -4.50 9.18 -1.49
N TYR A 85 -5.26 8.71 -0.49
CA TYR A 85 -4.76 7.80 0.54
C TYR A 85 -4.40 6.43 -0.04
N TYR A 86 -5.37 5.76 -0.67
CA TYR A 86 -5.17 4.44 -1.26
C TYR A 86 -4.31 4.47 -2.54
N GLY A 87 -4.30 5.60 -3.26
CA GLY A 87 -3.39 5.79 -4.39
C GLY A 87 -1.92 5.79 -3.97
N ARG A 88 -1.57 6.38 -2.82
CA ARG A 88 -0.20 6.28 -2.27
C ARG A 88 0.14 4.85 -1.86
N LEU A 89 -0.78 4.12 -1.21
CA LEU A 89 -0.57 2.70 -0.89
C LEU A 89 -0.28 1.88 -2.15
N HIS A 90 -1.10 2.06 -3.20
CA HIS A 90 -0.91 1.39 -4.48
C HIS A 90 0.46 1.71 -5.08
N ALA A 91 0.85 3.00 -5.11
CA ALA A 91 2.15 3.40 -5.64
C ALA A 91 3.33 2.78 -4.87
N MET A 92 3.26 2.74 -3.53
CA MET A 92 4.28 2.09 -2.70
C MET A 92 4.32 0.58 -2.92
N ALA A 93 3.17 -0.08 -3.03
CA ALA A 93 3.06 -1.53 -3.24
C ALA A 93 3.66 -1.93 -4.59
N VAL A 94 3.28 -1.25 -5.68
CA VAL A 94 3.85 -1.48 -7.02
C VAL A 94 5.36 -1.22 -7.04
N ALA A 95 5.81 -0.12 -6.44
CA ALA A 95 7.23 0.17 -6.34
C ALA A 95 7.98 -0.89 -5.53
N THR A 96 7.39 -1.46 -4.49
CA THR A 96 8.01 -2.52 -3.68
C THR A 96 8.17 -3.82 -4.49
N LEU A 97 7.15 -4.18 -5.28
CA LEU A 97 7.18 -5.38 -6.12
C LEU A 97 8.16 -5.29 -7.29
N ASN A 98 8.31 -4.11 -7.88
CA ASN A 98 9.17 -3.89 -9.05
C ASN A 98 10.67 -3.88 -8.74
N MET A 99 11.08 -3.96 -7.46
CA MET A 99 12.50 -4.06 -7.10
C MET A 99 12.98 -5.52 -7.16
N PRO A 100 14.02 -5.83 -7.96
CA PRO A 100 14.64 -7.15 -7.93
C PRO A 100 15.23 -7.46 -6.55
N GLN A 101 15.12 -8.72 -6.13
CA GLN A 101 15.50 -9.21 -4.79
C GLN A 101 16.91 -9.79 -4.77
#